data_AF-A0A482TSM9-F1
#
_entry.id   AF-A0A482TSM9-F1
#
_cell.length_a   1.000
_cell.length_b   1.000
_cell.length_c   1.000
_cell.angle_alpha   90.00
_cell.angle_beta   90.00
_cell.angle_gamma   90.00
#
_symmetry.space_group_name_H-M   'P 1'
#
loop_
_entity.id
_entity.type
_entity.pdbx_description
1 polymer ?
#
loop_
_entity_poly.entity_id
_entity_poly.type
_entity_poly.pdbx_seq_one_letter_code
_entity_poly.pdbx_strand_id
1 'polypeptide(L)' 'MTVTHYDVVEGRIALSLMLGLLAVALLAHLIVSSPVSFLPALIALGGLAVLTIQNGLIYLSQVVGSEKNEAEGTEIA' A
#
# COMPACT_ATOMS: atom_id res chain seq x y z
N MET A 1 -18.06 5.77 -20.92
CA MET A 1 -16.60 5.78 -20.69
C MET A 1 -16.34 4.80 -19.57
N THR A 2 -15.85 3.62 -19.90
CA THR A 2 -15.65 2.53 -18.93
C THR A 2 -14.29 2.76 -18.30
N VAL A 3 -14.24 3.11 -17.01
CA VAL A 3 -12.98 3.17 -16.26
C VAL A 3 -12.43 1.75 -16.25
N THR A 4 -11.28 1.55 -16.88
CA THR A 4 -10.69 0.21 -16.95
C THR A 4 -10.05 -0.10 -15.60
N HIS A 5 -10.04 -1.37 -15.19
CA HIS A 5 -9.34 -1.80 -13.97
C HIS A 5 -7.86 -1.38 -13.98
N TYR A 6 -7.28 -1.23 -15.17
CA TYR A 6 -5.92 -0.75 -15.37
C TYR A 6 -5.72 0.71 -14.91
N ASP A 7 -6.65 1.61 -15.24
CA ASP A 7 -6.59 3.02 -14.84
C ASP A 7 -6.62 3.19 -13.31
N VAL A 8 -7.39 2.34 -12.62
CA VAL A 8 -7.49 2.36 -11.15
C VAL A 8 -6.21 1.81 -10.51
N VAL A 9 -5.62 0.77 -11.08
CA VAL A 9 -4.35 0.18 -10.58
C VAL A 9 -3.21 1.17 -10.75
N GLU A 10 -3.08 1.79 -11.94
CA GLU A 10 -2.04 2.78 -12.23
C GLU A 10 -2.17 4.02 -11.31
N GLY A 11 -3.40 4.51 -11.11
CA GLY A 11 -3.69 5.60 -10.18
C GLY A 11 -3.33 5.25 -8.72
N ARG A 12 -3.57 4.02 -8.26
CA ARG A 12 -3.21 3.58 -6.90
C ARG A 12 -1.68 3.44 -6.73
N ILE A 13 -0.98 2.94 -7.75
CA ILE A 13 0.49 2.86 -7.74
C ILE A 13 1.11 4.26 -7.70
N ALA A 14 0.64 5.16 -8.56
CA ALA A 14 1.10 6.54 -8.59
C ALA A 14 0.86 7.25 -7.25
N LEU A 15 -0.34 7.08 -6.66
CA LEU A 15 -0.66 7.62 -5.35
C LEU A 15 0.25 7.05 -4.25
N SER A 16 0.52 5.74 -4.27
CA SER A 16 1.42 5.11 -3.29
C SER A 16 2.86 5.62 -3.42
N LEU A 17 3.34 5.83 -4.65
CA LEU A 17 4.66 6.41 -4.93
C LEU A 17 4.76 7.85 -4.40
N MET A 18 3.73 8.67 -4.65
CA MET A 18 3.67 10.05 -4.17
C MET A 18 3.67 10.12 -2.63
N LEU A 19 2.86 9.28 -1.97
CA LEU A 19 2.82 9.20 -0.51
C LEU A 19 4.15 8.70 0.08
N GLY A 20 4.81 7.74 -0.59
CA GLY A 20 6.13 7.27 -0.22
C GLY A 20 7.19 8.37 -0.29
N LEU A 21 7.25 9.12 -1.39
CA LEU A 21 8.17 10.25 -1.55
C LEU A 21 7.90 11.36 -0.53
N LEU A 22 6.64 11.67 -0.25
CA LEU A 22 6.25 12.64 0.77
C LEU A 22 6.71 12.21 2.17
N ALA A 23 6.53 10.93 2.52
CA ALA A 23 6.99 10.38 3.80
C ALA A 23 8.51 10.50 3.95
N VAL A 24 9.28 10.19 2.90
CA VAL A 24 10.74 10.34 2.89
C VAL A 24 11.15 11.81 3.04
N ALA A 25 10.48 12.73 2.35
CA ALA A 25 10.76 14.17 2.45
C ALA A 25 10.47 14.71 3.86
N LEU A 26 9.36 14.30 4.47
CA LEU A 26 9.02 14.67 5.85
C LEU A 26 10.02 14.10 6.85
N LEU A 27 10.46 12.85 6.65
CA LEU A 27 11.48 12.24 7.47
C LEU A 27 12.81 13.00 7.37
N ALA A 28 13.25 13.33 6.15
CA ALA A 28 14.44 14.14 5.92
C ALA A 28 14.33 15.52 6.57
N HIS A 29 13.18 16.17 6.45
CA HIS A 29 12.91 17.46 7.11
C HIS A 29 13.01 17.34 8.63
N LEU A 30 12.47 16.28 9.23
CA LEU A 30 12.52 16.03 10.68
C LEU A 30 13.93 15.71 11.16
N ILE A 31 14.71 14.94 10.40
CA ILE A 31 16.14 14.69 10.69
C ILE A 31 16.91 16.01 10.76
N VAL A 32 16.68 16.90 9.79
CA VAL A 32 17.43 18.17 9.67
C VAL A 32 16.97 19.20 10.71
N SER A 33 15.67 19.30 10.99
CA SER A 33 15.11 20.35 11.83
C SER A 33 15.13 20.02 13.33
N SER A 34 15.00 18.74 13.73
CA SER A 34 14.94 18.35 15.13
C SER A 34 15.30 16.87 15.31
N PRO A 35 16.60 16.54 15.50
CA PRO A 35 17.04 15.15 15.65
C PRO A 35 16.45 14.45 16.88
N VAL A 36 15.96 15.20 17.87
CA VAL A 36 15.31 14.66 19.08
C VAL A 36 13.94 14.03 18.76
N SER A 37 13.22 14.55 17.76
CA SER A 37 11.90 14.04 17.33
C SER A 37 11.96 13.02 16.19
N PHE A 38 13.16 12.66 15.72
CA PHE A 38 13.36 11.71 14.62
C PHE A 38 12.90 10.29 14.96
N LEU A 39 13.25 9.79 16.14
CA LEU A 39 12.96 8.41 16.53
C LEU A 39 11.43 8.15 16.67
N PRO A 40 10.64 9.01 17.34
CA PRO A 40 9.17 8.86 17.34
C PRO A 40 8.55 8.96 15.95
N ALA A 41 9.07 9.84 15.08
CA ALA A 41 8.57 9.99 13.71
C ALA A 41 8.84 8.75 12.86
N LEU A 42 10.03 8.13 12.99
CA LEU A 42 10.34 6.86 12.36
C LEU A 42 9.39 5.75 12.79
N ILE A 43 9.09 5.66 14.09
CA ILE A 43 8.18 4.64 14.63
C ILE A 43 6.77 4.85 14.06
N ALA A 44 6.28 6.10 14.01
CA ALA A 44 4.98 6.42 13.46
C ALA A 44 4.88 6.11 11.95
N LEU A 45 5.88 6.54 11.16
CA LEU A 45 5.93 6.29 9.72
C LEU A 45 6.10 4.80 9.40
N GLY A 46 6.96 4.10 10.14
CA GLY A 46 7.15 2.66 10.02
C GLY A 46 5.87 1.89 10.36
N GLY A 47 5.19 2.26 11.45
CA GLY A 47 3.91 1.67 11.83
C GLY A 47 2.83 1.87 10.75
N LEU A 48 2.73 3.08 10.19
CA LEU A 48 1.77 3.37 9.12
C LEU A 48 2.08 2.57 7.83
N ALA A 49 3.36 2.42 7.49
CA ALA A 49 3.80 1.62 6.34
C ALA A 49 3.43 0.14 6.52
N VAL A 50 3.70 -0.43 7.70
CA VAL A 50 3.34 -1.82 8.03
C VAL A 50 1.83 -2.04 7.92
N LEU A 51 1.01 -1.15 8.48
CA LEU A 51 -0.45 -1.23 8.38
C LEU A 51 -0.95 -1.17 6.93
N THR A 52 -0.34 -0.30 6.12
CA THR A 52 -0.71 -0.16 4.70
C THR A 52 -0.35 -1.42 3.91
N ILE A 53 0.84 -1.98 4.14
CA ILE A 53 1.27 -3.24 3.52
C ILE A 53 0.35 -4.39 3.93
N GLN A 54 0.01 -4.50 5.22
CA GLN A 54 -0.93 -5.53 5.71
C GLN A 54 -2.29 -5.43 5.01
N ASN A 55 -2.85 -4.21 4.90
CA ASN A 55 -4.10 -3.99 4.18
C ASN A 55 -3.99 -4.35 2.68
N GLY A 56 -2.87 -4.02 2.04
CA GLY A 56 -2.60 -4.40 0.65
C GLY A 56 -2.51 -5.92 0.46
N LEU A 57 -1.83 -6.62 1.37
CA LEU A 57 -1.70 -8.08 1.34
C LEU A 57 -3.04 -8.78 1.61
N ILE A 58 -3.88 -8.25 2.51
CA ILE A 58 -5.25 -8.76 2.74
C ILE A 58 -6.09 -8.61 1.47
N TYR A 59 -6.04 -7.45 0.83
CA TYR A 59 -6.75 -7.24 -0.44
C TYR A 59 -6.28 -8.23 -1.51
N LEU A 60 -4.96 -8.40 -1.66
CA LEU A 60 -4.40 -9.33 -2.63
C LEU A 60 -4.77 -10.79 -2.33
N SER A 61 -4.75 -11.20 -1.06
CA SER A 61 -5.12 -12.56 -0.67
C SER A 61 -6.60 -12.85 -0.93
N GLN A 62 -7.47 -11.85 -0.80
CA GLN A 62 -8.89 -11.96 -1.16
C GLN A 62 -9.07 -12.09 -2.67
N VAL A 63 -8.38 -11.28 -3.47
CA VAL A 63 -8.44 -11.34 -4.94
C VAL A 63 -7.93 -12.70 -5.45
N VAL A 64 -6.73 -13.12 -5.02
CA VAL A 64 -6.12 -14.40 -5.45
C VAL A 64 -6.85 -15.61 -4.88
N GLY A 65 -7.37 -15.51 -3.65
CA GLY A 65 -8.20 -16.56 -3.05
C GLY A 65 -9.53 -16.75 -3.77
N SER A 66 -10.11 -15.66 -4.28
CA SER A 66 -11.36 -15.71 -5.06
C SER A 66 -11.17 -16.46 -6.38
N GLU A 67 -10.08 -16.19 -7.11
CA GLU A 67 -9.80 -16.86 -8.40
C GLU A 67 -9.61 -18.38 -8.27
N LYS A 68 -8.98 -18.83 -7.17
CA LYS A 68 -8.82 -20.27 -6.89
C LYS A 68 -10.14 -20.95 -6.56
N ASN A 69 -11.03 -20.26 -5.84
CA ASN A 69 -12.34 -20.79 -5.46
C ASN A 69 -13.29 -20.88 -6.67
N GLU A 70 -13.12 -20.03 -7.68
CA GLU A 70 -13.85 -20.11 -8.95
C GLU A 70 -13.31 -21.22 -9.88
N ALA A 71 -11.99 -21.47 -9.86
CA ALA A 71 -11.39 -22.56 -10.62
C ALA A 71 -11.80 -23.95 -10.11
N GLU A 72 -11.89 -24.15 -8.79
CA GLU A 72 -12.33 -25.43 -8.19
C GLU A 72 -13.84 -25.67 -8.36
N GLY A 73 -14.65 -24.61 -8.50
CA GLY A 73 -16.09 -24.72 -8.72
C GLY A 73 -16.52 -25.11 -10.14
N THR A 74 -15.60 -25.10 -11.12
CA THR A 74 -15.89 -25.34 -12.55
C THR A 74 -15.41 -26.72 -13.03
N GLU A 75 -14.74 -27.51 -12.19
CA GLU A 75 -14.25 -28.87 -12.51
C GLU A 75 -15.20 -30.01 -12.09
N ILE A 76 -16.36 -29.68 -11.49
CA ILE A 76 -17.40 -30.65 -11.07
C ILE A 76 -18.71 -30.46 -11.86
N ALA A 77 -18.62 -30.09 -13.14
CA ALA A 77 -19.77 -30.04 -14.06
C ALA A 77 -19.55 -30.94 -15.27
#